data_AF-A0A2V9FDE4-F1
#
_entry.id   AF-A0A2V9FDE4-F1
#
_cell.length_a   1.000
_cell.length_b   1.000
_cell.length_c   1.000
_cell.angle_alpha   90.00
_cell.angle_beta   90.00
_cell.angle_gamma   90.00
#
_symmetry.space_group_name_H-M   'P 1'
#
loop_
_entity.id
_entity.type
_entity.pdbx_description
1 polymer ?
#
loop_
_entity_poly.entity_id
_entity_poly.type
_entity_poly.pdbx_seq_one_letter_code
_entity_poly.pdbx_strand_id
1 'polypeptide(L)' 'MACKVCNSENVQKLDGDLTVSLPSPKDLKVSSVYVCQSVLVCLDCGFTELSIPTTELLPLKKAKAAAGL' A
#
# COMPACT_ATOMS: atom_id res chain seq x y z
N MET A 1 -8.45 -3.32 15.23
CA MET A 1 -9.62 -2.92 14.43
C MET A 1 -10.19 -4.17 13.78
N ALA A 2 -11.52 -4.31 13.70
CA ALA A 2 -12.12 -5.46 13.01
C ALA A 2 -11.86 -5.37 11.50
N CYS A 3 -11.78 -6.52 10.84
CA CYS A 3 -11.64 -6.63 9.40
C CYS A 3 -12.82 -5.96 8.71
N LYS A 4 -12.55 -5.11 7.71
CA LYS A 4 -13.58 -4.39 6.95
C LYS A 4 -14.45 -5.27 6.06
N VAL A 5 -14.04 -6.51 5.82
CA VAL A 5 -14.73 -7.46 4.93
C VAL A 5 -15.54 -8.49 5.71
N CYS A 6 -14.93 -9.15 6.70
CA CYS A 6 -15.58 -10.23 7.45
C CYS A 6 -15.91 -9.88 8.90
N ASN A 7 -15.63 -8.65 9.36
CA ASN A 7 -15.77 -8.20 10.76
C ASN A 7 -14.98 -9.02 11.79
N SER A 8 -14.08 -9.90 11.37
CA SER A 8 -13.22 -10.64 12.29
C SER A 8 -12.27 -9.70 13.06
N GLU A 9 -12.05 -9.99 14.33
CA GLU A 9 -11.06 -9.33 15.17
C GLU A 9 -9.63 -9.86 14.94
N ASN A 10 -9.49 -10.95 14.18
CA ASN A 10 -8.21 -11.59 13.86
C ASN A 10 -7.44 -10.81 12.78
N VAL A 11 -7.12 -9.55 13.09
CA VAL A 11 -6.34 -8.63 12.25
C VAL A 11 -4.98 -8.41 12.90
N GLN A 12 -3.93 -8.72 12.13
CA GLN A 12 -2.54 -8.60 12.54
C GLN A 12 -1.84 -7.50 11.75
N LYS A 13 -0.97 -6.75 12.43
CA LYS A 13 -0.03 -5.85 11.77
C LYS A 13 1.23 -6.64 11.47
N LEU A 14 1.60 -6.69 10.20
CA LEU A 14 2.83 -7.29 9.73
C LEU A 14 3.75 -6.16 9.28
N ASP A 15 4.86 -5.99 10.00
CA ASP A 15 5.91 -5.06 9.63
C ASP A 15 6.90 -5.76 8.69
N GLY A 16 7.21 -5.14 7.56
CA GLY A 16 8.06 -5.71 6.52
C GLY A 16 7.88 -4.99 5.18
N ASP A 17 8.80 -5.23 4.25
CA ASP A 17 8.80 -4.57 2.94
C ASP A 17 7.88 -5.31 1.96
N LEU A 18 6.72 -4.73 1.68
CA LEU A 18 5.87 -5.23 0.60
C LEU A 18 6.33 -4.61 -0.72
N THR A 19 6.85 -5.44 -1.64
CA THR A 19 7.29 -5.02 -2.97
C THR A 19 6.20 -5.37 -3.99
N VAL A 20 5.51 -4.37 -4.55
CA VAL A 20 4.54 -4.60 -5.64
C VAL A 20 5.17 -4.23 -6.96
N SER A 21 5.20 -5.18 -7.91
CA SER A 21 5.53 -4.90 -9.31
C SER A 21 4.25 -4.55 -10.05
N LEU A 22 4.01 -3.27 -10.26
CA LEU A 22 2.91 -2.81 -11.11
C LEU A 22 3.30 -3.05 -12.58
N PRO A 23 2.39 -3.59 -13.42
CA PRO A 23 2.65 -3.69 -14.85
C PRO A 23 2.84 -2.26 -15.39
N SER A 24 4.06 -1.97 -15.82
CA SER A 24 4.41 -0.68 -16.39
C SER A 24 3.54 -0.39 -17.62
N PRO A 25 3.01 0.84 -17.79
CA PRO A 25 2.68 1.34 -19.11
C PRO A 25 3.88 1.11 -20.04
N LYS A 26 3.65 0.77 -21.31
CA LYS A 26 4.66 0.28 -22.26
C LYS A 26 5.95 1.14 -22.37
N ASP A 27 5.92 2.37 -21.88
CA ASP A 27 7.00 3.37 -21.96
C ASP A 27 7.81 3.56 -20.66
N LEU A 28 7.44 2.89 -19.55
CA LEU A 28 8.17 2.99 -18.28
C LEU A 28 9.24 1.89 -18.17
N LYS A 29 10.50 2.27 -18.42
CA LYS A 29 11.70 1.40 -18.34
C LYS A 29 11.97 0.79 -16.96
N VAL A 30 11.34 1.30 -15.91
CA VAL A 30 11.55 0.87 -14.52
C VAL A 30 10.20 0.51 -13.92
N SER A 31 10.05 -0.72 -13.42
CA SER A 31 8.86 -1.11 -12.67
C SER A 31 8.71 -0.21 -11.46
N SER A 32 7.52 0.34 -11.26
CA SER A 32 7.19 1.13 -10.09
C SER A 32 7.19 0.19 -8.88
N VAL A 33 8.31 0.14 -8.15
CA VAL A 33 8.41 -0.59 -6.89
C VAL A 33 7.80 0.30 -5.81
N TYR A 34 6.69 -0.15 -5.24
CA TYR A 34 6.17 0.42 -4.02
C TYR A 34 6.73 -0.37 -2.84
N VAL A 35 7.29 0.31 -1.84
CA VAL A 35 7.73 -0.28 -0.56
C VAL A 35 6.76 0.21 0.50
N CYS A 36 5.91 -0.68 0.99
CA CYS A 36 5.11 -0.42 2.18
C CYS A 36 5.81 -1.09 3.35
N GLN A 37 6.08 -0.34 4.44
CA GLN A 37 6.79 -0.85 5.61
C GLN A 37 5.91 -1.67 6.56
N SER A 38 4.58 -1.55 6.44
CA SER A 38 3.66 -2.32 7.27
C SER A 38 2.30 -2.52 6.61
N VAL A 39 1.74 -3.71 6.78
CA VAL A 39 0.42 -4.08 6.26
C VAL A 39 -0.44 -4.65 7.38
N LEU A 40 -1.73 -4.37 7.33
CA LEU A 40 -2.73 -4.99 8.21
C LEU A 40 -3.37 -6.15 7.46
N VAL A 41 -3.27 -7.36 7.99
CA VAL A 41 -3.82 -8.58 7.36
C VAL A 41 -4.86 -9.20 8.29
N CYS A 42 -6.04 -9.50 7.75
CA CYS A 42 -6.99 -10.37 8.41
C CYS A 42 -6.61 -11.83 8.16
N LEU A 43 -6.32 -12.58 9.22
CA LEU A 43 -5.90 -13.98 9.12
C LEU A 43 -7.06 -14.95 8.83
N ASP A 44 -8.31 -14.48 8.85
CA ASP A 44 -9.47 -15.33 8.57
C ASP A 44 -9.94 -15.24 7.11
N CYS A 45 -9.89 -14.04 6.50
CA CYS A 45 -10.37 -13.84 5.12
C CYS A 45 -9.30 -13.35 4.14
N GLY A 46 -8.08 -13.07 4.61
CA GLY A 46 -6.97 -12.60 3.77
C GLY A 46 -7.05 -11.14 3.36
N PHE A 47 -8.07 -10.39 3.79
CA PHE A 47 -8.15 -8.94 3.53
C PHE A 47 -6.88 -8.24 4.04
N THR A 48 -6.27 -7.43 3.18
CA THR A 48 -5.02 -6.73 3.47
C THR A 48 -5.17 -5.24 3.22
N GLU A 49 -4.74 -4.42 4.18
CA GLU A 49 -4.74 -2.96 4.09
C GLU A 49 -3.32 -2.42 4.21
N LEU A 50 -2.93 -1.58 3.25
CA LEU A 50 -1.62 -0.92 3.21
C LEU A 50 -1.65 0.33 4.10
N SER A 51 -0.71 0.44 5.03
CA SER A 51 -0.56 1.64 5.84
C SER A 51 0.55 2.51 5.26
N ILE A 52 0.17 3.56 4.53
CA ILE A 52 1.10 4.54 3.97
C ILE A 52 1.41 5.60 5.03
N PRO A 53 2.68 5.77 5.44
CA PRO A 53 3.05 6.83 6.38
C PRO A 53 2.67 8.20 5.84
N THR A 54 2.04 9.05 6.67
CA THR A 54 1.62 10.40 6.27
C THR A 54 2.80 11.27 5.80
N THR A 55 4.00 10.98 6.30
CA THR A 55 5.26 11.61 5.88
C THR A 55 5.57 11.35 4.40
N GLU A 56 5.23 10.18 3.89
CA GLU A 56 5.41 9.82 2.47
C GLU A 56 4.27 10.32 1.58
N LEU A 57 3.08 10.57 2.15
CA LEU A 57 1.96 11.18 1.42
C LEU A 57 2.27 12.61 0.95
N LEU A 58 3.13 13.34 1.66
CA LEU A 58 3.41 14.75 1.37
C LEU A 58 4.25 14.93 0.09
N PRO A 59 5.35 14.18 -0.12
CA PRO A 59 6.01 14.06 -1.42
C PRO A 59 5.08 13.62 -2.55
N LEU A 60 4.23 12.62 -2.30
CA LEU A 60 3.29 12.10 -3.31
C LEU A 60 2.25 13.16 -3.74
N LYS A 61 1.71 13.93 -2.79
CA LYS A 61 0.79 15.05 -3.09
C LYS A 61 1.48 16.14 -3.90
N LYS A 62 2.73 16.46 -3.58
CA LYS A 62 3.53 17.44 -4.35
C LYS A 62 3.80 16.95 -5.78
N ALA A 63 4.15 15.67 -5.94
CA ALA A 63 4.35 15.06 -7.26
C ALA A 63 3.06 15.05 -8.10
N LYS A 64 1.91 14.72 -7.50
CA LYS A 64 0.60 14.81 -8.16
C LYS A 64 0.32 16.23 -8.66
N ALA A 65 0.51 17.23 -7.79
CA ALA A 65 0.31 18.63 -8.15
C ALA A 65 1.24 19.10 -9.29
N ALA A 66 2.50 18.64 -9.30
CA ALA A 66 3.46 18.93 -10.35
C ALA A 66 3.16 18.21 -11.68
N ALA A 67 2.50 17.04 -11.62
CA ALA A 67 2.12 16.26 -12.80
C ALA A 67 0.82 16.75 -13.48
N GLY A 68 0.11 17.73 -12.91
CA GLY A 68 -1.12 18.28 -13.48
C GLY A 68 -2.30 17.30 -13.56
N LEU A 69 -2.27 16.22 -12.76
CA LEU A 69 -3.30 15.17 -12.66
C LEU A 69 -4.29 15.42 -11.52
#